data_AF-A0A2V7HPJ6-F1
#
_entry.id   AF-A0A2V7HPJ6-F1
#
_cell.length_a   1.000
_cell.length_b   1.000
_cell.length_c   1.000
_cell.angle_alpha   90.00
_cell.angle_beta   90.00
_cell.angle_gamma   90.00
#
_symmetry.space_group_name_H-M   'P 1'
#
loop_
_entity.id
_entity.type
_entity.pdbx_description
1 polymer ?
#
loop_
_entity_poly.entity_id
_entity_poly.type
_entity_poly.pdbx_seq_one_letter_code
_entity_poly.pdbx_strand_id
1 'polypeptide(L)' 'MYKHIYVPVDNSEHSNRAIDLAVELGRAFGARLTGSHVYAARLHDYRFKQMEYTLPEEYKDENELERQRKIH' A
#
# COMPACT_ATOMS: atom_id res chain seq x y z
N MET A 1 12.80 -19.31 -19.79
CA MET A 1 11.51 -18.75 -19.36
C MET A 1 11.51 -18.61 -17.83
N TYR A 2 10.88 -17.57 -17.28
CA TYR A 2 10.85 -17.33 -15.83
C TYR A 2 10.01 -18.38 -15.09
N LYS A 3 10.57 -18.97 -14.03
CA LYS A 3 9.85 -19.95 -13.17
C LYS A 3 9.17 -19.30 -11.96
N HIS A 4 9.64 -18.11 -11.57
CA HIS A 4 9.13 -17.33 -10.45
C HIS A 4 9.02 -15.87 -10.87
N ILE A 5 7.85 -15.28 -10.65
CA ILE A 5 7.58 -13.88 -10.98
C ILE A 5 7.18 -13.18 -9.67
N TYR A 6 7.91 -12.14 -9.31
CA TYR A 6 7.64 -11.31 -8.14
C TYR A 6 6.89 -10.05 -8.57
N VAL A 7 5.77 -9.76 -7.91
CA VAL A 7 4.84 -8.68 -8.28
C VAL A 7 4.66 -7.76 -7.07
N PRO A 8 5.53 -6.76 -6.90
CA PRO A 8 5.29 -5.71 -5.90
C PRO A 8 4.10 -4.84 -6.35
N VAL A 9 3.22 -4.53 -5.41
CA VAL A 9 2.00 -3.75 -5.65
C VAL A 9 1.92 -2.57 -4.68
N ASP A 10 1.34 -1.46 -5.12
CA ASP A 10 1.21 -0.21 -4.34
C ASP A 10 -0.20 0.40 -4.43
N ASN A 11 -1.18 -0.36 -4.93
CA ASN A 11 -2.56 0.06 -5.14
C ASN A 11 -2.75 1.15 -6.21
N SER A 12 -1.70 1.52 -6.94
CA SER A 12 -1.84 2.36 -8.14
C SER A 12 -2.47 1.60 -9.30
N GLU A 13 -3.08 2.31 -10.25
CA GLU A 13 -3.59 1.72 -11.50
C GLU A 13 -2.51 0.95 -12.26
N HIS A 14 -1.26 1.43 -12.23
CA HIS A 14 -0.13 0.77 -12.85
C HIS A 14 0.18 -0.57 -12.19
N SER A 15 0.18 -0.64 -10.85
CA SER A 15 0.37 -1.90 -10.14
C SER A 15 -0.77 -2.88 -10.40
N ASN A 16 -2.01 -2.39 -10.45
CA ASN A 16 -3.17 -3.21 -10.79
C ASN A 16 -3.05 -3.81 -12.19
N ARG A 17 -2.62 -3.00 -13.17
CA ARG A 17 -2.37 -3.50 -14.52
C ARG A 17 -1.21 -4.50 -14.58
N ALA A 18 -0.18 -4.32 -13.75
CA ALA A 18 0.93 -5.26 -13.65
C ALA A 18 0.48 -6.62 -13.07
N ILE A 19 -0.50 -6.65 -12.17
CA ILE A 19 -1.10 -7.89 -11.66
C ILE A 19 -1.73 -8.69 -12.80
N ASP A 20 -2.56 -8.05 -13.63
CA ASP A 20 -3.22 -8.71 -14.76
C ASP A 20 -2.19 -9.39 -15.68
N LEU A 21 -1.16 -8.62 -16.08
CA LEU A 21 -0.09 -9.12 -16.95
C LEU A 21 0.71 -10.24 -16.29
N ALA A 22 1.01 -10.14 -15.00
CA ALA A 22 1.72 -11.19 -14.28
C ALA A 22 0.90 -12.49 -14.23
N VAL A 23 -0.43 -12.42 -14.10
CA VAL A 23 -1.31 -13.58 -14.16
C VAL A 23 -1.31 -14.21 -15.56
N GLU A 24 -1.37 -13.41 -16.61
CA GLU A 24 -1.29 -13.89 -18.01
C GLU A 24 0.05 -14.61 -18.25
N LEU A 25 1.17 -13.99 -17.88
CA LEU A 25 2.51 -14.56 -18.02
C LEU A 25 2.70 -15.82 -17.15
N GLY A 26 2.18 -15.80 -15.92
CA GLY A 26 2.23 -16.92 -15.00
C GLY A 26 1.54 -18.16 -15.57
N ARG A 27 0.36 -17.98 -16.19
CA ARG A 27 -0.37 -19.04 -16.89
C ARG A 27 0.36 -19.53 -18.13
N ALA A 28 0.84 -18.62 -18.97
CA ALA A 28 1.52 -18.97 -20.22
C ALA A 28 2.80 -19.79 -20.00
N PHE A 29 3.48 -19.56 -18.88
CA PHE A 29 4.79 -20.16 -18.61
C PHE A 29 4.81 -21.15 -17.45
N GLY A 30 3.65 -21.43 -16.82
CA GLY A 30 3.57 -22.27 -15.63
C GLY A 30 4.41 -21.73 -14.46
N ALA A 31 4.55 -20.41 -14.37
CA ALA A 31 5.39 -19.76 -13.37
C ALA A 31 4.65 -19.55 -12.05
N ARG A 32 5.38 -19.63 -10.94
CA ARG A 32 4.86 -19.28 -9.62
C ARG A 32 4.88 -17.77 -9.43
N LEU A 33 3.76 -17.19 -9.02
CA LEU A 33 3.65 -15.77 -8.71
C LEU A 33 3.79 -15.53 -7.20
N THR A 34 4.51 -14.47 -6.83
CA THR A 34 4.57 -13.96 -5.46
C THR A 34 4.23 -12.48 -5.47
N GLY A 35 3.07 -12.11 -4.91
CA GLY A 35 2.67 -10.72 -4.71
C GLY A 35 3.23 -10.15 -3.40
N SER A 36 3.54 -8.85 -3.37
CA SER A 36 4.00 -8.17 -2.16
C SER A 36 3.53 -6.73 -2.11
N HIS A 37 3.00 -6.30 -0.97
CA HIS A 37 2.67 -4.91 -0.67
C HIS A 37 3.43 -4.50 0.57
N VAL A 38 4.24 -3.44 0.47
CA VAL A 38 5.08 -3.00 1.58
C VAL A 38 4.45 -1.78 2.23
N TYR A 39 4.15 -1.89 3.53
CA TYR A 39 3.64 -0.79 4.34
C TYR A 39 4.75 -0.27 5.27
N ALA A 40 5.16 0.98 5.06
CA ALA A 40 6.20 1.62 5.86
C ALA A 40 5.61 2.30 7.11
N ALA A 41 5.23 1.50 8.12
CA ALA A 41 4.53 1.97 9.33
C ALA A 41 5.20 3.18 10.01
N ARG A 42 6.54 3.17 10.16
CA ARG A 42 7.29 4.29 10.76
C ARG A 42 7.19 5.59 9.96
N LEU A 43 7.22 5.48 8.63
CA LEU A 43 7.08 6.65 7.77
C LEU A 43 5.66 7.20 7.84
N HIS A 44 4.67 6.31 7.93
CA HIS A 44 3.26 6.67 8.05
C HIS A 44 2.97 7.44 9.34
N ASP A 45 3.40 6.93 10.50
CA ASP A 45 3.28 7.63 11.80
C ASP A 45 3.94 9.02 11.77
N TYR A 46 5.16 9.10 11.23
CA TYR A 46 5.88 10.37 11.11
C TYR A 46 5.13 11.38 10.22
N ARG A 47 4.62 10.93 9.08
CA ARG A 47 3.85 11.78 8.15
C ARG A 47 2.52 12.20 8.74
N PHE A 48 1.81 11.32 9.43
CA PHE A 48 0.56 11.65 10.11
C PHE A 48 0.78 12.80 11.11
N LYS A 49 1.76 12.68 12.00
CA LYS A 49 2.10 13.74 12.99
C LYS A 49 2.45 15.08 12.33
N GLN A 50 3.14 15.07 11.19
CA GLN A 50 3.43 16.27 10.42
C GLN A 50 2.20 16.90 9.75
N MET A 51 1.11 16.16 9.60
CA MET A 51 -0.10 16.60 8.88
C MET A 51 -1.29 16.85 9.82
N GLU A 52 -1.16 16.62 11.13
CA GLU A 52 -2.25 16.80 12.12
C GLU A 52 -2.94 18.17 11.98
N TYR A 53 -2.18 19.25 11.74
CA TYR A 53 -2.73 20.60 11.55
C TYR A 53 -3.39 20.86 10.19
N THR A 54 -3.16 19.99 9.20
CA THR A 54 -3.76 20.05 7.86
C THR A 54 -4.99 19.17 7.70
N LEU A 55 -5.34 18.37 8.72
CA LEU A 55 -6.53 17.54 8.68
C LEU A 55 -7.81 18.39 8.51
N PRO A 56 -8.88 17.85 7.92
CA PRO A 56 -10.19 18.50 7.93
C PRO A 56 -10.65 18.83 9.36
N GLU A 57 -11.44 19.90 9.52
CA GLU A 57 -11.80 20.44 10.84
C GLU A 57 -12.48 19.40 11.76
N GLU A 58 -13.28 18.49 11.18
CA GLU A 58 -13.94 17.39 11.90
C GLU A 58 -12.96 16.41 12.59
N TYR A 59 -11.70 16.38 12.13
CA TYR A 59 -10.64 15.53 12.68
C TYR A 59 -9.63 16.28 13.54
N LYS A 60 -9.83 17.59 13.77
CA LYS A 60 -8.94 18.40 14.62
C LYS A 60 -9.36 18.43 16.10
N ASP A 61 -10.52 17.88 16.43
CA ASP A 61 -10.91 17.67 17.83
C ASP A 61 -9.87 16.76 18.51
N GLU A 62 -9.39 17.14 19.71
CA GLU A 62 -8.29 16.41 20.36
C GLU A 62 -8.65 14.94 20.66
N ASN A 63 -9.92 14.63 20.93
CA ASN A 63 -10.32 13.24 21.16
C ASN A 63 -10.26 12.42 19.87
N GLU A 64 -10.63 13.03 18.74
CA GLU A 64 -10.52 12.38 17.43
C GLU A 64 -9.06 12.30 16.98
N LEU A 65 -8.23 13.32 17.22
CA LEU A 65 -6.78 13.26 16.98
C LEU A 65 -6.10 12.16 17.80
N GLU A 66 -6.43 12.02 19.09
CA GLU A 66 -5.91 10.92 19.92
C GLU A 66 -6.32 9.55 19.37
N ARG A 67 -7.54 9.43 18.87
CA ARG A 67 -8.01 8.20 18.23
C ARG A 67 -7.22 7.93 16.94
N GLN A 68 -7.00 8.95 16.11
CA GLN A 68 -6.24 8.83 14.87
C GLN A 68 -4.76 8.47 15.12
N ARG A 69 -4.12 9.04 16.16
CA ARG A 69 -2.75 8.70 16.61
C ARG A 69 -2.59 7.24 17.06
N LYS A 70 -3.67 6.61 17.57
CA LYS A 70 -3.64 5.21 18.01
C LYS A 70 -3.76 4.22 16.86
N ILE A 71 -4.28 4.64 15.71
CA ILE A 71 -4.53 3.77 14.56
C ILE A 71 -3.55 3.99 13.40
N HIS A 72 -2.79 5.11 13.40
CA HIS A 72 -1.72 5.42 12.44
C HIS A 72 -0.35 4.98 12.93
#